data_AF-A0A534PYM3-F1
#
_entry.id   AF-A0A534PYM3-F1
#
_cell.length_a   1.000
_cell.length_b   1.000
_cell.length_c   1.000
_cell.angle_alpha   90.00
_cell.angle_beta   90.00
_cell.angle_gamma   90.00
#
_symmetry.space_group_name_H-M   'P 1'
#
loop_
_entity.id
_entity.type
_entity.pdbx_description
1 polymer ?
#
loop_
_entity_poly.entity_id
_entity_poly.type
_entity_poly.pdbx_seq_one_letter_code
_entity_poly.pdbx_strand_id
1 'polypeptide(L)'
;MMWKVGDVRIARILESEGPWDGTILLPDATPENLAREKDWLYPTFCDAAGRVRMSIHAFVVESRGTRIVVDTCIGNDKVRS
;
A
#
# COMPACT_ATOMS: atom_id res chain seq x y z
N MET A 1 10.58 5.99 -0.92
CA MET A 1 10.27 7.42 -1.19
C MET A 1 10.42 8.22 0.09
N MET A 2 10.79 9.51 0.00
CA MET A 2 11.09 10.34 1.16
C MET A 2 10.54 11.76 0.98
N TRP A 3 10.01 12.31 2.06
CA TRP A 3 9.44 13.65 2.10
C TRP A 3 9.95 14.43 3.30
N LYS A 4 9.78 15.75 3.22
CA LYS A 4 10.02 16.69 4.31
C LYS A 4 8.77 17.55 4.50
N VAL A 5 8.29 17.63 5.73
CA VAL A 5 7.16 18.49 6.14
C VAL A 5 7.64 19.35 7.31
N GLY A 6 7.93 20.62 7.07
CA GLY A 6 8.64 21.46 8.05
C GLY A 6 9.98 20.81 8.43
N ASP A 7 10.22 20.63 9.73
CA ASP A 7 11.43 19.97 10.25
C ASP A 7 11.30 18.44 10.39
N VAL A 8 10.20 17.85 9.90
CA VAL A 8 9.94 16.41 9.98
C VAL A 8 10.39 15.73 8.70
N ARG A 9 11.17 14.65 8.82
CA ARG A 9 11.51 13.75 7.71
C ARG A 9 10.62 12.53 7.76
N ILE A 10 10.03 12.15 6.63
CA ILE A 10 9.16 10.98 6.50
C ILE A 10 9.74 10.08 5.42
N ALA A 11 9.98 8.81 5.74
CA ALA A 11 10.40 7.79 4.78
C ALA A 11 9.32 6.71 4.68
N ARG A 12 8.88 6.39 3.46
CA ARG A 12 8.08 5.18 3.21
C ARG A 12 9.00 3.98 3.10
N ILE A 13 8.71 2.96 3.90
CA ILE A 13 9.36 1.65 3.87
C ILE A 13 8.38 0.68 3.22
N LEU A 14 8.64 0.34 1.96
CA LEU A 14 7.78 -0.55 1.19
C LEU A 14 7.96 -2.00 1.64
N GLU A 15 6.86 -2.68 1.96
CA GLU A 15 6.86 -4.12 2.20
C GLU A 15 6.43 -4.88 0.95
N SER A 16 5.34 -4.47 0.32
CA SER A 16 4.87 -5.04 -0.94
C SER A 16 4.01 -4.04 -1.71
N GLU A 17 4.04 -4.12 -3.03
CA GLU A 17 3.19 -3.33 -3.93
C GLU A 17 2.92 -4.16 -5.18
N GLY A 18 1.65 -4.26 -5.59
CA GLY A 18 1.29 -5.08 -6.73
C GLY A 18 -0.21 -5.32 -6.86
N PRO A 19 -0.63 -6.20 -7.79
CA PRO A 19 -2.00 -6.65 -7.90
C PRO A 19 -2.32 -7.71 -6.84
N TRP A 20 -3.47 -7.55 -6.18
CA TRP A 20 -3.97 -8.45 -5.14
C TRP A 20 -5.44 -8.78 -5.39
N ASP A 21 -5.90 -9.89 -4.84
CA ASP A 21 -7.33 -10.15 -4.71
C ASP A 21 -7.93 -9.09 -3.76
N GLY A 22 -8.87 -8.29 -4.25
CA GLY A 22 -9.50 -7.22 -3.48
C GLY A 22 -10.35 -7.74 -2.32
N THR A 23 -10.88 -8.96 -2.47
CA THR A 23 -11.79 -9.57 -1.49
C THR A 23 -11.12 -9.89 -0.15
N ILE A 24 -9.78 -9.90 -0.10
CA ILE A 24 -9.02 -10.07 1.14
C ILE A 24 -9.22 -8.90 2.13
N LEU A 25 -9.57 -7.71 1.63
CA LEU A 25 -9.83 -6.51 2.45
C LEU A 25 -11.28 -6.04 2.35
N LEU A 26 -11.84 -6.07 1.14
CA LEU A 26 -13.15 -5.54 0.82
C LEU A 26 -13.98 -6.66 0.16
N PRO A 27 -14.89 -7.33 0.89
CA PRO A 27 -15.60 -8.51 0.38
C PRO A 27 -16.29 -8.31 -0.99
N ASP A 28 -16.77 -7.10 -1.27
CA ASP A 28 -17.46 -6.76 -2.53
C ASP A 28 -16.51 -6.41 -3.68
N ALA A 29 -15.20 -6.33 -3.47
CA ALA A 29 -14.21 -6.07 -4.50
C ALA A 29 -13.90 -7.31 -5.35
N THR A 30 -14.97 -7.96 -5.85
CA THR A 30 -14.86 -9.08 -6.80
C THR A 30 -14.40 -8.58 -8.17
N PRO A 31 -13.79 -9.45 -9.00
CA PRO A 31 -13.39 -9.07 -10.36
C PRO A 31 -14.54 -8.49 -11.19
N GLU A 32 -15.76 -9.02 -11.03
CA GLU A 32 -16.95 -8.55 -11.74
C GLU A 32 -17.35 -7.13 -11.31
N ASN A 33 -17.34 -6.85 -10.01
CA ASN A 33 -17.64 -5.52 -9.50
C ASN A 33 -16.56 -4.50 -9.90
N LEU A 34 -15.29 -4.89 -9.87
CA LEU A 34 -14.18 -4.03 -10.30
C LEU A 34 -14.22 -3.77 -11.81
N ALA A 35 -14.64 -4.75 -12.62
CA ALA A 35 -14.82 -4.57 -14.05
C ALA A 35 -15.98 -3.62 -14.40
N ARG A 36 -17.06 -3.63 -13.60
CA ARG A 36 -18.17 -2.68 -13.75
C ARG A 36 -17.75 -1.24 -13.49
N GLU A 37 -16.79 -1.04 -12.59
CA GLU A 37 -16.28 0.28 -12.17
C GLU A 37 -14.96 0.67 -12.89
N LYS A 38 -14.62 -0.02 -13.99
CA LYS A 38 -13.33 0.13 -14.69
C LYS A 38 -13.02 1.56 -15.14
N ASP A 39 -14.03 2.38 -15.38
CA ASP A 39 -13.86 3.70 -16.00
C ASP A 39 -13.04 4.66 -15.13
N TRP A 40 -13.04 4.46 -13.81
CA TRP A 40 -12.20 5.22 -12.88
C TRP A 40 -11.15 4.35 -12.17
N LEU A 41 -11.36 3.02 -12.10
CA LEU A 41 -10.43 2.10 -11.45
C LEU A 41 -9.27 1.70 -12.34
N TYR A 42 -9.49 1.43 -13.62
CA TYR A 42 -8.44 0.98 -14.54
C TYR A 42 -7.80 2.19 -15.24
N PRO A 43 -6.45 2.26 -15.36
CA PRO A 43 -5.45 1.26 -14.96
C PRO A 43 -4.84 1.50 -13.57
N THR A 44 -5.29 2.53 -12.85
CA THR A 44 -4.59 3.09 -11.68
C THR A 44 -4.80 2.27 -10.40
N PHE A 45 -6.02 1.83 -10.16
CA PHE A 45 -6.45 1.14 -8.93
C PHE A 45 -6.74 -0.35 -9.14
N CYS A 46 -6.97 -0.79 -10.39
CA CYS A 46 -7.03 -2.20 -10.72
C CYS A 46 -6.25 -2.53 -12.01
N ASP A 47 -5.92 -3.81 -12.19
CA ASP A 47 -5.39 -4.32 -13.45
C ASP A 47 -6.50 -4.83 -14.38
N ALA A 48 -6.13 -5.23 -15.59
CA ALA A 48 -7.08 -5.71 -16.60
C ALA A 48 -7.81 -7.01 -16.20
N ALA A 49 -7.32 -7.73 -15.19
CA ALA A 49 -7.92 -8.95 -14.67
C ALA A 49 -8.86 -8.67 -13.48
N GLY A 50 -9.07 -7.40 -13.11
CA GLY A 50 -9.90 -7.03 -11.96
C GLY A 50 -9.22 -7.30 -10.63
N ARG A 51 -7.87 -7.29 -10.56
CA ARG A 51 -7.15 -7.32 -9.27
C ARG A 51 -6.84 -5.91 -8.82
N VAL A 52 -6.99 -5.64 -7.53
CA VAL A 52 -6.73 -4.31 -6.95
C VAL A 52 -5.23 -4.08 -6.83
N ARG A 53 -4.76 -2.91 -7.25
CA ARG A 53 -3.39 -2.46 -7.02
C ARG A 53 -3.27 -1.94 -5.59
N MET A 54 -2.58 -2.69 -4.74
CA MET A 54 -2.43 -2.36 -3.33
C MET A 54 -0.96 -2.20 -2.97
N SER A 55 -0.69 -1.36 -1.96
CA SER A 55 0.61 -1.27 -1.33
C SER A 55 0.50 -1.39 0.18
N ILE A 56 1.39 -2.22 0.72
CA ILE A 56 1.62 -2.39 2.15
C ILE A 56 2.97 -1.75 2.47
N HIS A 57 2.97 -0.78 3.37
CA HIS A 57 4.18 -0.04 3.73
C HIS A 57 4.04 0.58 5.11
N ALA A 58 5.18 0.74 5.77
CA ALA A 58 5.28 1.52 6.99
C ALA A 58 5.84 2.90 6.69
N PHE A 59 5.67 3.83 7.63
CA PHE A 59 6.39 5.10 7.62
C PHE A 59 7.36 5.18 8.78
N VAL A 60 8.57 5.64 8.50
CA VAL A 60 9.51 6.10 9.51
C VAL A 60 9.45 7.62 9.53
N VAL A 61 9.05 8.16 10.67
CA VAL A 61 8.92 9.60 10.92
C VAL A 61 10.01 10.02 11.88
N GLU A 62 10.81 11.01 11.47
CA GLU A 62 11.85 11.62 12.31
C GLU A 62 11.50 13.07 12.60
N SER A 63 11.39 13.39 13.88
CA SER A 63 11.04 14.73 14.37
C SER A 63 11.75 15.00 15.68
N ARG A 64 12.42 16.15 15.80
CA ARG A 64 13.11 16.61 17.03
C ARG A 64 14.04 15.56 17.66
N GLY A 65 14.75 14.80 16.82
CA GLY A 65 15.67 13.74 17.26
C GLY A 65 14.99 12.40 17.65
N THR A 66 13.66 12.34 17.64
CA THR A 66 12.91 11.10 17.85
C THR A 66 12.63 10.41 16.52
N ARG A 67 12.76 9.07 16.50
CA ARG A 67 12.40 8.22 15.36
C ARG A 67 11.20 7.35 15.74
N ILE A 68 10.13 7.47 14.96
CA ILE A 68 8.84 6.81 15.19
C ILE A 68 8.53 5.94 13.98
N VAL A 69 8.11 4.70 14.23
CA VAL A 69 7.53 3.85 13.19
C VAL A 69 6.01 3.96 13.27
N VAL A 70 5.36 4.22 12.13
CA VAL A 70 3.90 4.21 11.99
C VAL A 70 3.54 2.96 11.20
N ASP A 71 2.77 2.09 11.85
CA ASP A 71 2.45 0.73 11.41
C ASP A 71 3.69 -0.19 11.29
N THR A 72 3.48 -1.50 11.21
CA THR A 72 4.53 -2.51 11.01
C THR A 72 4.19 -3.52 9.93
N CYS A 73 3.21 -3.21 9.08
CA CYS A 73 2.79 -4.04 7.95
C CYS A 73 2.28 -5.44 8.39
N ILE A 74 2.34 -6.45 7.49
CA ILE A 74 1.83 -7.80 7.78
C ILE A 74 2.71 -8.56 8.78
N GLY A 75 4.04 -8.38 8.74
CA GLY A 75 4.96 -9.07 9.65
C GLY A 75 5.63 -10.34 9.07
N ASN A 76 5.57 -11.44 9.83
CA ASN A 76 6.49 -12.60 9.81
C ASN A 76 6.59 -13.41 8.48
N ASP A 77 7.55 -14.35 8.45
CA ASP A 77 7.83 -15.34 7.38
C ASP A 77 8.31 -14.76 6.04
N LYS A 78 9.06 -13.67 6.08
CA LYS A 78 9.71 -13.08 4.90
C LYS A 78 11.18 -13.37 4.86
N VAL A 79 11.67 -13.79 3.69
CA VAL A 79 13.10 -13.94 3.41
C VAL A 79 13.76 -12.58 3.54
N ARG A 80 14.79 -12.49 4.40
CA ARG A 80 15.62 -11.30 4.56
C ARG A 80 16.87 -11.47 3.71
N SER A 81 17.21 -10.49 2.89
CA SER A 81 18.40 -10.45 2.03
C SER A 81 19.33 -9.33 2.42
#